data_AF-A0A4Y2NNX8-F1
#
_entry.id   AF-A0A4Y2NNX8-F1
#
_cell.length_a   1.000
_cell.length_b   1.000
_cell.length_c   1.000
_cell.angle_alpha   90.00
_cell.angle_beta   90.00
_cell.angle_gamma   90.00
#
_symmetry.space_group_name_H-M   'P 1'
#
loop_
_entity.id
_entity.type
_entity.pdbx_description
1 polymer ?
#
loop_
_entity_poly.entity_id
_entity_poly.type
_entity_poly.pdbx_seq_one_letter_code
_entity_poly.pdbx_strand_id
1 'polypeptide(L)'
;MIPTHVNFIRFNFGFTEKSEPYLIQLKCDFKEDSECNAINIRKSAAGRPLCLKNVEQPLFYPTGRTVTKEKREDMTDLLKVIPPIKHDYYKNLRTNRHDVSSNTAAEEDIIYIAD
;
A
#
# COMPACT_ATOMS: atom_id res chain seq x y z
N MET A 1 40.24 -35.56 4.04
CA MET A 1 40.91 -34.44 3.36
C MET A 1 40.10 -33.18 3.67
N ILE A 2 40.54 -32.38 4.64
CA ILE A 2 39.84 -31.16 5.08
C ILE A 2 40.44 -30.01 4.28
N PRO A 3 39.65 -29.14 3.62
CA PRO A 3 40.20 -28.01 2.89
C PRO A 3 40.84 -27.04 3.90
N THR A 4 42.14 -26.81 3.75
CA THR A 4 42.99 -26.02 4.68
C THR A 4 42.84 -24.51 4.54
N HIS A 5 42.10 -24.02 3.55
CA HIS A 5 41.82 -22.60 3.40
C HIS A 5 40.37 -22.36 3.02
N VAL A 6 39.59 -21.86 3.98
CA VAL A 6 38.30 -21.23 3.72
C VAL A 6 38.55 -19.73 3.71
N ASN A 7 38.41 -19.09 2.54
CA ASN A 7 38.49 -17.64 2.42
C ASN A 7 37.19 -17.05 2.99
N PHE A 8 37.19 -16.75 4.28
CA PHE A 8 35.98 -16.35 5.01
C PHE A 8 35.45 -14.96 4.64
N ILE A 9 36.22 -14.11 3.94
CA ILE A 9 35.77 -12.75 3.62
C ILE A 9 36.28 -12.33 2.24
N ARG A 10 35.37 -12.26 1.26
CA ARG A 10 35.56 -11.52 0.00
C ARG A 10 34.90 -10.16 0.16
N PHE A 11 35.71 -9.09 0.21
CA PHE A 11 35.20 -7.73 0.12
C PHE A 11 35.01 -7.37 -1.35
N ASN A 12 33.80 -6.91 -1.71
CA ASN A 12 33.52 -6.38 -3.03
C ASN A 12 33.37 -4.86 -2.88
N PHE A 13 34.08 -4.09 -3.71
CA PHE A 13 33.90 -2.65 -3.78
C PHE A 13 33.09 -2.34 -5.02
N GLY A 14 32.00 -1.60 -4.82
CA GLY A 14 31.11 -1.14 -5.88
C GLY A 14 31.18 0.37 -6.00
N PHE A 15 31.29 0.89 -7.22
CA PHE A 15 31.18 2.33 -7.48
C PHE A 15 30.26 2.60 -8.66
N THR A 16 29.73 3.82 -8.69
CA THR A 16 28.85 4.31 -9.74
C THR A 16 29.47 5.57 -10.34
N GLU A 17 29.44 5.67 -11.65
CA GLU A 17 29.90 6.86 -12.35
C GLU A 17 28.72 7.81 -12.59
N LYS A 18 28.98 9.12 -12.51
CA LYS A 18 27.93 10.13 -12.77
C LYS A 18 27.49 10.15 -14.24
N SER A 19 28.38 9.77 -15.15
CA SER A 19 28.11 9.58 -16.59
C SER A 19 27.12 8.45 -16.85
N GLU A 20 27.16 7.38 -16.04
CA GLU A 20 26.41 6.15 -16.26
C GLU A 20 25.69 5.68 -14.98
N PRO A 21 24.63 6.39 -14.54
CA PRO A 21 24.00 6.18 -13.24
C PRO A 21 23.32 4.81 -13.07
N TYR A 22 23.15 4.05 -14.15
CA TYR A 22 22.50 2.73 -14.13
C TYR A 22 23.51 1.57 -14.18
N LEU A 23 24.80 1.85 -14.26
CA LEU A 23 25.84 0.84 -14.26
C LEU A 23 26.56 0.83 -12.91
N ILE A 24 26.47 -0.31 -12.22
CA ILE A 24 27.22 -0.57 -11.00
C ILE A 24 28.45 -1.38 -11.41
N GLN A 25 29.64 -0.80 -11.24
CA GLN A 25 30.89 -1.51 -11.46
C GLN A 25 31.33 -2.16 -10.16
N LEU A 26 31.66 -3.45 -10.21
CA LEU A 26 32.06 -4.30 -9.09
C LEU A 26 33.48 -4.78 -9.30
N LYS A 27 34.32 -4.60 -8.28
CA LYS A 27 35.68 -5.11 -8.25
C LYS A 27 35.90 -5.97 -7.01
N CYS A 28 36.48 -7.14 -7.22
CA CYS A 28 36.79 -8.11 -6.16
C CYS A 28 38.26 -8.07 -5.73
N ASP A 29 39.12 -7.43 -6.53
CA ASP A 29 40.58 -7.41 -6.36
C ASP A 29 41.09 -5.96 -6.30
N PHE A 30 42.12 -5.69 -5.51
CA PHE A 30 42.74 -4.36 -5.39
C PHE A 30 43.75 -4.03 -6.49
N LYS A 31 43.90 -4.88 -7.52
CA LYS A 31 44.83 -4.66 -8.62
C LYS A 31 44.28 -3.60 -9.56
N GLU A 32 45.04 -2.54 -9.85
CA GLU A 32 44.58 -1.45 -10.71
C GLU A 32 44.16 -1.93 -12.11
N ASP A 33 44.93 -2.84 -12.70
CA ASP A 33 44.73 -3.34 -14.08
C ASP A 33 43.64 -4.41 -14.25
N SER A 34 42.97 -4.83 -13.16
CA SER A 34 41.92 -5.85 -13.26
C SER A 34 40.60 -5.25 -13.75
N GLU A 35 40.02 -5.89 -14.77
CA GLU A 35 38.72 -5.56 -15.34
C GLU A 35 37.61 -5.60 -14.27
N CYS A 36 36.71 -4.62 -14.31
CA CYS A 36 35.56 -4.55 -13.40
C CYS A 36 34.36 -5.26 -14.00
N ASN A 37 33.62 -6.02 -13.18
CA ASN A 37 32.34 -6.57 -13.59
C ASN A 37 31.27 -5.49 -13.52
N ALA A 38 30.52 -5.26 -14.60
CA ALA A 38 29.46 -4.26 -14.61
C ALA A 38 28.07 -4.90 -14.55
N ILE A 39 27.20 -4.39 -13.67
CA ILE A 39 25.79 -4.77 -13.60
C ILE A 39 24.94 -3.57 -14.02
N ASN A 40 24.09 -3.77 -15.01
CA ASN A 40 23.12 -2.77 -15.44
C ASN A 40 21.82 -2.91 -14.64
N ILE A 41 21.50 -1.91 -13.81
CA ILE A 41 20.29 -1.85 -12.98
C ILE A 41 19.15 -1.08 -13.66
N ARG A 42 19.29 -0.73 -14.94
CA ARG A 42 18.21 -0.12 -15.69
C ARG A 42 17.02 -1.07 -15.69
N LYS A 43 15.83 -0.52 -15.48
CA LYS A 43 14.58 -1.28 -15.55
C LYS A 43 14.50 -1.98 -16.92
N SER A 44 14.45 -3.31 -16.91
CA SER A 44 14.35 -4.13 -18.13
C SER A 44 13.05 -3.87 -18.91
N ALA A 45 12.00 -3.42 -18.23
CA ALA A 45 10.74 -2.99 -18.83
C ALA A 45 10.30 -1.64 -18.25
N ALA A 46 9.61 -0.82 -19.04
CA ALA A 46 8.79 0.26 -18.50
C ALA A 46 7.76 -0.37 -17.56
N GLY A 47 7.72 0.06 -16.30
CA GLY A 47 6.83 -0.53 -15.30
C GLY A 47 5.34 -0.26 -15.60
N ARG A 48 4.50 -0.43 -14.58
CA ARG A 48 3.07 -0.12 -14.64
C ARG A 48 2.83 1.28 -15.24
N PRO A 49 1.82 1.47 -16.10
CA PRO A 49 1.47 2.78 -16.65
C PRO A 49 1.42 3.85 -15.55
N LEU A 50 2.01 5.03 -15.82
CA LEU A 50 2.07 6.18 -14.90
C LEU A 50 0.68 6.67 -14.42
N CYS A 51 -0.39 6.24 -15.09
CA CYS A 51 -1.73 6.74 -14.88
C CYS A 51 -2.65 5.64 -14.30
N LEU A 52 -2.87 5.69 -12.98
CA LEU A 52 -3.85 4.84 -12.30
C LEU A 52 -5.30 5.18 -12.68
N LYS A 53 -5.53 6.31 -13.35
CA LYS A 53 -6.86 6.81 -13.75
C LYS A 53 -7.55 5.91 -14.78
N ASN A 54 -6.77 5.15 -15.56
CA ASN A 54 -7.28 4.26 -16.60
C ASN A 54 -7.45 2.81 -16.11
N VAL A 55 -7.18 2.55 -14.83
CA VAL A 55 -7.45 1.25 -14.23
C VAL A 55 -8.91 1.26 -13.81
N GLU A 56 -9.74 0.48 -14.50
CA GLU A 56 -11.14 0.27 -14.12
C GLU A 56 -11.17 -0.35 -12.72
N GLN A 57 -11.77 0.36 -11.76
CA GLN A 57 -11.94 -0.10 -10.39
C GLN A 57 -13.42 -0.43 -10.16
N PRO A 58 -13.80 -1.72 -10.11
CA PRO A 58 -15.18 -2.07 -9.84
C PRO A 58 -15.58 -1.61 -8.43
N LEU A 59 -16.75 -0.98 -8.32
CA LEU A 59 -17.29 -0.51 -7.06
C LEU A 59 -17.85 -1.69 -6.26
N PHE A 60 -17.06 -2.23 -5.34
CA PHE A 60 -17.44 -3.39 -4.53
C PHE A 60 -18.51 -3.11 -3.47
N TYR A 61 -18.69 -1.84 -3.09
CA TYR A 61 -19.67 -1.41 -2.08
C TYR A 61 -20.54 -0.28 -2.65
N PRO A 62 -21.44 -0.58 -3.61
CA PRO A 62 -22.31 0.43 -4.21
C PRO A 62 -23.27 1.02 -3.18
N THR A 63 -23.69 0.21 -2.24
CA THR A 63 -24.44 0.61 -1.06
C THR A 63 -23.49 0.61 0.13
N GLY A 64 -23.35 1.75 0.82
CA GLY A 64 -22.48 1.87 1.98
C GLY A 64 -22.76 0.76 3.01
N ARG A 65 -21.70 0.12 3.50
CA ARG A 65 -21.80 -1.03 4.41
C ARG A 65 -22.46 -0.60 5.73
N THR A 66 -23.55 -1.27 6.10
CA THR A 66 -24.17 -1.05 7.40
C THR A 66 -23.34 -1.70 8.50
N VAL A 67 -23.23 -1.03 9.64
CA VAL A 67 -22.60 -1.57 10.86
C VAL A 67 -23.66 -2.11 11.81
N THR A 68 -23.31 -3.10 12.63
CA THR A 68 -24.18 -3.53 13.73
C THR A 68 -24.21 -2.47 14.83
N LYS A 69 -25.22 -2.53 15.70
CA LYS A 69 -25.37 -1.55 16.79
C LYS A 69 -24.18 -1.59 17.74
N GLU A 70 -23.77 -2.79 18.14
CA GLU A 70 -22.65 -3.04 19.04
C GLU A 70 -21.35 -2.52 18.44
N LYS A 71 -21.16 -2.72 17.12
CA LYS A 71 -19.97 -2.23 16.44
C LYS A 71 -19.92 -0.71 16.36
N ARG A 72 -21.08 -0.06 16.19
CA ARG A 72 -21.17 1.41 16.23
C ARG A 72 -20.84 1.96 17.61
N GLU A 73 -21.31 1.31 18.66
CA GLU A 73 -21.03 1.70 20.06
C GLU A 73 -19.53 1.57 20.36
N ASP A 74 -18.93 0.42 20.06
CA ASP A 74 -17.47 0.19 20.15
C ASP A 74 -16.66 1.27 19.41
N MET A 75 -17.07 1.61 18.19
CA MET A 75 -16.41 2.66 17.41
C MET A 75 -16.62 4.07 17.98
N THR A 76 -17.74 4.32 18.65
CA THR A 76 -18.02 5.61 19.31
C THR A 76 -17.13 5.78 20.54
N ASP A 77 -16.92 4.70 21.30
CA ASP A 77 -16.00 4.71 22.44
C ASP A 77 -14.54 4.96 22.01
N LEU A 78 -14.16 4.44 20.84
CA LEU A 78 -12.86 4.69 20.23
C LEU A 78 -12.68 6.13 19.73
N LEU A 79 -13.72 6.95 19.63
CA LEU A 79 -13.57 8.35 19.20
C LEU A 79 -12.71 9.18 20.15
N LYS A 80 -12.60 8.77 21.42
CA LYS A 80 -11.74 9.43 22.41
C LYS A 80 -10.26 9.46 22.01
N VAL A 81 -9.82 8.50 21.17
CA VAL A 81 -8.42 8.40 20.70
C VAL A 81 -8.23 8.90 19.27
N ILE A 82 -9.31 9.26 18.57
CA ILE A 82 -9.28 9.72 17.17
C ILE A 82 -9.41 11.25 17.15
N PRO A 83 -8.67 11.97 16.29
CA PRO A 83 -8.85 13.41 16.12
C PRO A 83 -10.30 13.80 15.78
N PRO A 84 -10.86 14.88 16.39
CA PRO A 84 -12.26 15.28 16.23
C PRO A 84 -12.71 15.52 14.78
N ILE A 85 -11.78 15.87 13.89
CA ILE A 85 -12.01 16.15 12.47
C ILE A 85 -12.74 15.00 11.76
N LYS A 86 -12.57 13.75 12.23
CA LYS A 86 -13.19 12.57 11.60
C LYS A 86 -14.40 12.01 12.35
N HIS A 87 -14.81 12.65 13.45
CA HIS A 87 -15.87 12.09 14.31
C HIS A 87 -17.24 12.02 13.63
N ASP A 88 -17.57 13.01 12.80
CA ASP A 88 -18.88 13.08 12.14
C ASP A 88 -19.11 11.90 11.20
N TYR A 89 -18.05 11.40 10.55
CA TYR A 89 -18.12 10.18 9.73
C TYR A 89 -18.62 8.99 10.53
N TYR A 90 -18.07 8.77 11.73
CA TYR A 90 -18.40 7.62 12.57
C TYR A 90 -19.77 7.74 13.24
N LYS A 91 -20.18 8.95 13.59
CA LYS A 91 -21.52 9.23 14.17
C LYS A 91 -22.64 8.98 13.17
N ASN A 92 -22.40 9.27 11.89
CA ASN A 92 -23.38 9.13 10.81
C ASN A 92 -23.38 7.76 10.12
N LEU A 93 -22.70 6.76 10.69
CA LEU A 93 -22.71 5.40 10.13
C LEU A 93 -24.11 4.79 10.17
N ARG A 94 -24.52 4.25 9.01
CA ARG A 94 -25.79 3.53 8.88
C ARG A 94 -25.74 2.23 9.68
N THR A 95 -26.68 2.07 10.60
CA THR A 95 -26.91 0.79 11.27
C THR A 95 -27.96 -0.01 10.51
N ASN A 96 -27.77 -1.32 10.42
CA ASN A 96 -28.84 -2.18 9.91
C ASN A 96 -30.03 -2.11 10.89
N ARG A 97 -31.19 -1.62 10.43
CA ARG A 97 -32.42 -1.58 11.24
C ARG A 97 -33.13 -2.94 11.29
N HIS A 98 -32.62 -3.97 10.60
CA HIS A 98 -33.22 -5.31 10.56
C HIS A 98 -32.67 -6.27 11.63
N ASP A 99 -32.64 -5.80 12.88
CA ASP A 99 -32.64 -6.68 14.06
C ASP A 99 -33.81 -6.28 14.96
N VAL A 100 -35.04 -6.38 14.47
CA VAL A 100 -36.19 -6.63 15.35
C VAL A 100 -37.19 -7.52 14.63
N SER A 101 -37.52 -8.62 15.29
CA SER A 101 -38.85 -9.25 15.26
C SER A 101 -39.96 -8.29 14.75
N SER A 102 -40.65 -8.71 13.69
CA SER A 102 -41.98 -8.26 13.27
C SER A 102 -42.22 -6.78 12.83
N ASN A 103 -42.62 -6.69 11.55
CA ASN A 103 -43.74 -5.90 10.99
C ASN A 103 -43.53 -4.43 10.55
N THR A 104 -43.61 -4.27 9.21
CA THR A 104 -44.25 -3.21 8.40
C THR A 104 -44.00 -1.72 8.70
N ALA A 105 -43.43 -0.99 7.74
CA ALA A 105 -44.16 -0.01 6.92
C ALA A 105 -43.21 0.90 6.08
N ALA A 106 -43.61 1.06 4.82
CA ALA A 106 -43.47 2.18 3.89
C ALA A 106 -42.12 2.90 3.68
N GLU A 107 -41.67 2.80 2.42
CA GLU A 107 -40.97 3.81 1.63
C GLU A 107 -41.52 5.22 1.91
N GLU A 108 -40.70 6.23 2.24
CA GLU A 108 -40.82 7.64 1.79
C GLU A 108 -39.49 8.41 2.06
N ASP A 109 -39.07 9.16 1.03
CA ASP A 109 -38.32 10.41 1.00
C ASP A 109 -36.87 10.54 1.50
N ILE A 110 -35.93 10.62 0.54
CA ILE A 110 -34.76 11.50 0.65
C ILE A 110 -34.54 12.24 -0.69
N ILE A 111 -34.87 13.53 -0.68
CA ILE A 111 -34.57 14.50 -1.76
C ILE A 111 -33.08 14.82 -1.74
N TYR A 112 -32.40 14.71 -2.89
CA TYR A 112 -31.04 15.21 -3.07
C TYR A 112 -31.08 16.63 -3.64
N ILE A 113 -30.57 17.60 -2.88
CA ILE A 113 -30.18 18.90 -3.42
C ILE A 113 -28.71 18.78 -3.82
N ALA A 114 -28.40 19.11 -5.07
CA ALA A 114 -27.05 19.20 -5.61
C ALA A 114 -26.64 20.67 -5.70
N ASP A 115 -25.43 20.99 -5.23
CA ASP A 115 -24.63 22.14 -5.67
C ASP A 115 -23.47 21.62 -6.55
#